data_AF-A0A353RGF4-F1
#
_entry.id   AF-A0A353RGF4-F1
#
_cell.length_a   1.000
_cell.length_b   1.000
_cell.length_c   1.000
_cell.angle_alpha   90.00
_cell.angle_beta   90.00
_cell.angle_gamma   90.00
#
_symmetry.space_group_name_H-M   'P 1'
#
loop_
_entity.id
_entity.type
_entity.pdbx_description
1 polymer ?
#
loop_
_entity_poly.entity_id
_entity_poly.type
_entity_poly.pdbx_seq_one_letter_code
_entity_poly.pdbx_strand_id
1 'polypeptide(L)'
;WAVYFAVSALSFLTAGDREAVLFFILLFGYYPILKSVMEFKFRRPARILLKLLAFNAAAVLEFKLAVWLLGVPKESFFLFGRYVPGLFLILGNAVFVVYDYALSLLAVSYWK
;
A
#
# COMPACT_ATOMS: atom_id res chain seq x y z
N TRP A 1 9.79 6.20 11.53
CA TRP A 1 10.44 4.97 11.05
C TRP A 1 10.52 3.87 12.10
N ALA A 2 11.07 4.11 13.31
CA ALA A 2 11.18 3.06 14.35
C ALA A 2 9.84 2.40 14.73
N VAL A 3 8.77 3.19 14.92
CA VAL A 3 7.42 2.69 15.22
C VAL A 3 6.90 1.77 14.10
N TYR A 4 7.13 2.14 12.84
CA TYR A 4 6.74 1.30 11.70
C TYR A 4 7.45 -0.06 11.75
N PHE A 5 8.78 -0.09 11.96
CA PHE A 5 9.50 -1.36 12.05
C PHE A 5 9.05 -2.23 13.22
N ALA A 6 8.81 -1.63 14.39
CA ALA A 6 8.30 -2.34 15.55
C ALA A 6 6.92 -2.94 15.29
N VAL A 7 5.99 -2.15 14.73
CA VAL A 7 4.63 -2.61 14.41
C VAL A 7 4.65 -3.68 13.31
N SER A 8 5.49 -3.55 12.29
CA SER A 8 5.65 -4.55 11.24
C SER A 8 6.21 -5.88 11.79
N ALA A 9 7.17 -5.82 12.72
CA ALA A 9 7.69 -7.03 13.37
C ALA A 9 6.62 -7.68 14.26
N LEU A 10 5.88 -6.86 15.03
CA LEU A 10 4.81 -7.34 15.90
C LEU A 10 3.65 -7.92 15.10
N SER A 11 3.26 -7.30 13.98
CA SER A 11 2.14 -7.78 13.15
C SER A 11 2.43 -9.15 12.56
N PHE A 12 3.68 -9.46 12.22
CA PHE A 12 4.07 -10.83 11.86
C PHE A 12 3.91 -11.84 13.00
N LEU A 13 3.94 -11.43 14.26
CA LEU A 13 3.79 -12.34 15.40
C LEU A 13 2.33 -12.45 15.84
N THR A 14 1.58 -11.36 15.78
CA THR A 14 0.26 -11.25 16.42
C THR A 14 -0.91 -11.35 15.44
N ALA A 15 -0.75 -10.97 14.18
CA ALA A 15 -1.85 -10.98 13.23
C ALA A 15 -2.11 -12.41 12.74
N GLY A 16 -3.36 -12.87 12.91
CA GLY A 16 -3.82 -14.16 12.41
C GLY A 16 -3.90 -14.21 10.88
N ASP A 17 -4.19 -13.07 10.25
CA ASP A 17 -4.25 -12.93 8.79
C ASP A 17 -2.92 -12.41 8.23
N ARG A 18 -2.28 -13.23 7.41
CA ARG A 18 -0.98 -12.93 6.80
C ARG A 18 -1.08 -11.95 5.63
N GLU A 19 -2.20 -11.93 4.91
CA GLU A 19 -2.40 -10.98 3.81
C GLU A 19 -2.51 -9.57 4.38
N ALA A 20 -3.28 -9.39 5.46
CA ALA A 20 -3.39 -8.11 6.15
C ALA A 20 -2.04 -7.55 6.64
N VAL A 21 -1.12 -8.43 7.07
CA VAL A 21 0.25 -8.04 7.44
C VAL A 21 1.01 -7.51 6.22
N LEU A 22 0.94 -8.19 5.08
CA LEU A 22 1.58 -7.74 3.84
C LEU A 22 1.01 -6.39 3.38
N PHE A 23 -0.31 -6.21 3.43
CA PHE A 23 -0.95 -4.92 3.14
C PHE A 23 -0.47 -3.80 4.06
N PHE A 24 -0.34 -4.07 5.35
CA PHE A 24 0.20 -3.08 6.28
C PHE A 24 1.65 -2.72 5.94
N ILE A 25 2.52 -3.70 5.72
CA ILE A 25 3.95 -3.45 5.49
C ILE A 25 4.17 -2.75 4.15
N LEU A 26 3.54 -3.28 3.09
CA LEU A 26 3.83 -2.87 1.73
C LEU A 26 2.94 -1.76 1.20
N LEU A 27 1.79 -1.47 1.80
CA LEU A 27 0.87 -0.44 1.26
C LEU A 27 0.60 0.66 2.27
N PHE A 28 0.08 0.34 3.45
CA PHE A 28 -0.46 1.36 4.36
C PHE A 28 0.54 1.92 5.38
N GLY A 29 1.45 1.09 5.90
CA GLY A 29 2.31 1.44 7.02
C GLY A 29 3.49 2.34 6.65
N TYR A 30 4.13 2.09 5.51
CA TYR A 30 5.29 2.88 5.07
C TYR A 30 4.88 4.20 4.39
N TYR A 31 3.71 4.22 3.74
CA TYR A 31 3.31 5.31 2.85
C TYR A 31 3.19 6.68 3.53
N PRO A 32 2.58 6.84 4.72
CA PRO A 32 2.50 8.14 5.41
C PRO A 32 3.88 8.78 5.63
N ILE A 33 4.89 7.96 5.94
CA ILE A 33 6.26 8.41 6.17
C ILE A 33 6.93 8.80 4.86
N LEU A 34 6.72 8.02 3.80
CA LEU A 34 7.28 8.33 2.49
C LEU A 34 6.61 9.59 1.90
N LYS A 35 5.29 9.72 2.08
CA LYS A 35 4.50 10.87 1.68
C LYS A 35 5.04 12.16 2.30
N SER A 36 5.32 12.18 3.60
CA SER A 36 5.85 13.40 4.24
C SER A 36 7.18 13.85 3.64
N VAL A 37 8.07 12.90 3.29
CA VAL A 37 9.35 13.19 2.62
C VAL A 37 9.11 13.69 1.19
N MET A 38 8.22 13.03 0.44
CA MET A 38 7.89 13.42 -0.93
C MET A 38 7.27 14.82 -0.99
N GLU A 39 6.44 15.15 -0.01
CA GLU A 39 5.76 16.44 0.07
C GLU A 39 6.66 17.60 0.48
N PHE A 40 7.72 17.30 1.23
CA PHE A 40 8.74 18.29 1.57
C PHE A 40 9.70 18.56 0.40
N LYS A 41 10.13 17.52 -0.32
CA LYS A 41 11.26 17.60 -1.26
C LYS A 41 10.88 17.88 -2.72
N PHE A 42 9.69 17.47 -3.18
CA PHE A 42 9.35 17.51 -4.62
C PHE A 42 8.19 18.45 -4.99
N ARG A 43 8.29 19.02 -6.21
CA ARG A 43 7.25 19.84 -6.85
C ARG A 43 6.03 18.99 -7.27
N ARG A 44 4.88 19.63 -7.45
CA ARG A 44 3.56 18.98 -7.67
C ARG A 44 3.55 17.83 -8.71
N PRO A 45 4.02 17.99 -9.96
CA PRO A 45 3.93 16.90 -10.94
C PRO A 45 4.83 15.71 -10.59
N ALA A 46 6.08 15.97 -10.18
CA ALA A 46 7.02 14.92 -9.77
C ALA A 46 6.51 14.16 -8.53
N ARG A 47 5.89 14.85 -7.57
CA ARG A 47 5.29 14.26 -6.37
C ARG A 47 4.18 13.26 -6.71
N ILE A 48 3.26 13.62 -7.61
CA ILE A 48 2.13 12.74 -7.99
C ILE A 48 2.66 11.48 -8.68
N LEU A 49 3.61 11.64 -9.61
CA LEU A 49 4.24 10.51 -10.29
C LEU A 49 4.96 9.58 -9.32
N LEU A 50 5.74 10.11 -8.39
CA LEU A 50 6.45 9.31 -7.38
C LEU A 50 5.49 8.56 -6.45
N LYS A 51 4.39 9.21 -6.02
CA LYS A 51 3.35 8.58 -5.21
C LYS A 51 2.70 7.40 -5.93
N LEU A 52 2.31 7.59 -7.19
CA LEU A 52 1.71 6.53 -8.01
C LEU A 52 2.70 5.40 -8.30
N LEU A 53 3.96 5.71 -8.59
CA LEU A 53 5.00 4.69 -8.80
C LEU A 53 5.24 3.88 -7.53
N ALA A 54 5.34 4.53 -6.37
CA ALA A 54 5.51 3.85 -5.09
C ALA A 54 4.33 2.90 -4.80
N PHE A 55 3.09 3.37 -4.99
CA PHE A 55 1.90 2.53 -4.81
C PHE A 55 1.87 1.34 -5.78
N ASN A 56 2.05 1.57 -7.07
CA ASN A 56 1.99 0.49 -8.07
C ASN A 56 3.12 -0.53 -7.87
N ALA A 57 4.34 -0.07 -7.57
CA ALA A 57 5.45 -0.96 -7.26
C ALA A 57 5.16 -1.83 -6.04
N ALA A 58 4.59 -1.23 -4.99
CA ALA A 58 4.30 -1.94 -3.77
C ALA A 58 3.10 -2.89 -3.90
N ALA A 59 2.07 -2.53 -4.67
CA ALA A 59 0.95 -3.40 -5.00
C ALA A 59 1.39 -4.63 -5.82
N VAL A 60 2.27 -4.43 -6.81
CA VAL A 60 2.83 -5.56 -7.59
C VAL A 60 3.72 -6.44 -6.71
N LEU A 61 4.48 -5.86 -5.79
CA LEU A 61 5.31 -6.62 -4.87
C LEU A 61 4.47 -7.40 -3.87
N GLU A 62 3.41 -6.79 -3.32
CA GLU A 62 2.46 -7.42 -2.41
C GLU A 62 1.81 -8.62 -3.09
N PHE A 63 1.27 -8.45 -4.30
CA PHE A 63 0.69 -9.56 -5.07
C PHE A 63 1.68 -10.73 -5.27
N LYS A 64 2.93 -10.42 -5.61
CA LYS A 64 3.97 -11.46 -5.78
C LYS A 64 4.29 -12.18 -4.47
N LEU A 65 4.38 -11.45 -3.36
CA LEU A 65 4.62 -12.05 -2.06
C LEU A 65 3.41 -12.83 -1.55
N ALA A 66 2.19 -12.36 -1.79
CA ALA A 66 0.99 -13.13 -1.46
C ALA A 66 0.98 -14.49 -2.17
N VAL A 67 1.30 -14.52 -3.48
CA VAL A 67 1.37 -15.78 -4.24
C VAL A 67 2.55 -16.66 -3.80
N TRP A 68 3.75 -16.09 -3.60
CA TRP A 68 4.96 -16.87 -3.37
C TRP A 68 5.20 -17.23 -1.90
N LEU A 69 4.96 -16.30 -0.98
CA LEU A 69 5.20 -16.46 0.45
C LEU A 69 3.99 -17.05 1.17
N LEU A 70 2.77 -16.60 0.82
CA LEU A 70 1.55 -17.08 1.47
C LEU A 70 0.89 -18.24 0.73
N GLY A 71 1.38 -18.55 -0.48
CA GLY A 71 0.87 -19.66 -1.28
C GLY A 71 -0.55 -19.44 -1.78
N VAL A 72 -1.00 -18.18 -1.91
CA VAL A 72 -2.35 -17.87 -2.37
C VAL A 72 -2.55 -18.48 -3.75
N PRO A 73 -3.57 -19.35 -3.93
CA PRO A 73 -3.82 -19.99 -5.20
C PRO A 73 -4.07 -18.95 -6.28
N LYS A 74 -3.45 -19.14 -7.44
CA LYS A 74 -3.61 -18.21 -8.56
C LYS A 74 -5.06 -18.18 -9.04
N GLU A 75 -5.80 -19.28 -8.82
CA GLU A 75 -7.24 -19.37 -9.11
C GLU A 75 -8.07 -18.34 -8.33
N SER A 76 -7.63 -17.93 -7.13
CA SER A 76 -8.30 -16.88 -6.35
C SER A 76 -8.33 -15.52 -7.06
N PHE A 77 -7.44 -15.32 -8.03
CA PHE A 77 -7.37 -14.12 -8.86
C PHE A 77 -8.09 -14.28 -10.21
N PHE A 78 -8.90 -15.33 -10.36
CA PHE A 78 -9.83 -15.47 -11.49
C PHE A 78 -11.24 -15.17 -11.02
N LEU A 79 -11.84 -14.13 -11.59
CA LEU A 79 -13.27 -13.83 -11.43
C LEU A 79 -13.96 -14.11 -12.75
N PHE A 80 -14.99 -14.95 -12.73
CA PHE A 80 -15.72 -15.38 -13.94
C PHE A 80 -14.81 -15.92 -15.06
N GLY A 81 -13.77 -16.68 -14.68
CA GLY A 81 -12.80 -17.25 -15.63
C GLY A 81 -11.81 -16.24 -16.23
N ARG A 82 -11.80 -14.99 -15.76
CA ARG A 82 -10.89 -13.94 -16.24
C ARG A 82 -9.85 -13.60 -15.18
N TYR A 83 -8.59 -13.51 -15.59
CA TYR A 83 -7.50 -13.04 -14.75
C TYR A 83 -7.68 -11.55 -14.43
N VAL A 84 -7.96 -11.23 -13.17
CA VAL A 84 -8.33 -9.89 -12.69
C VAL A 84 -7.25 -9.06 -11.94
N PRO A 85 -5.99 -9.48 -11.72
CA PRO A 85 -5.01 -8.63 -11.03
C PRO A 85 -4.80 -7.24 -11.64
N GLY A 86 -4.91 -7.12 -12.96
CA GLY A 86 -4.86 -5.81 -13.63
C GLY A 86 -6.03 -4.90 -13.24
N LEU A 87 -7.23 -5.46 -13.08
CA LEU A 87 -8.40 -4.72 -12.61
C LEU A 87 -8.24 -4.31 -11.14
N PHE A 88 -7.74 -5.21 -10.29
CA PHE A 88 -7.42 -4.88 -8.90
C PHE A 88 -6.37 -3.78 -8.78
N LEU A 89 -5.37 -3.75 -9.66
CA LEU A 89 -4.39 -2.67 -9.68
C LEU A 89 -5.03 -1.32 -10.05
N ILE A 90 -5.93 -1.30 -11.05
CA ILE A 90 -6.67 -0.08 -11.43
C ILE A 90 -7.55 0.41 -10.28
N LEU A 91 -8.34 -0.48 -9.68
CA LEU A 91 -9.18 -0.17 -8.52
C LEU A 91 -8.34 0.28 -7.33
N GLY A 92 -7.21 -0.37 -7.09
CA GLY A 92 -6.24 0.00 -6.08
C GLY A 92 -5.73 1.42 -6.26
N ASN A 93 -5.44 1.86 -7.49
CA ASN A 93 -5.04 3.24 -7.75
C ASN A 93 -6.17 4.23 -7.40
N ALA A 94 -7.44 3.89 -7.67
CA ALA A 94 -8.57 4.73 -7.26
C ALA A 94 -8.66 4.85 -5.73
N VAL A 95 -8.56 3.72 -5.01
CA VAL A 95 -8.52 3.70 -3.54
C VAL A 95 -7.32 4.48 -3.01
N PHE A 96 -6.16 4.36 -3.65
CA PHE A 96 -4.95 5.07 -3.27
C PHE A 96 -5.10 6.60 -3.35
N VAL A 97 -5.79 7.12 -4.36
CA VAL A 97 -6.08 8.56 -4.46
C VAL A 97 -6.92 9.03 -3.27
N VAL A 98 -7.95 8.26 -2.90
CA VAL A 98 -8.79 8.54 -1.72
C VAL A 98 -7.95 8.48 -0.45
N TYR A 99 -7.09 7.47 -0.31
CA TYR A 99 -6.19 7.31 0.82
C TYR A 99 -5.17 8.45 0.95
N ASP A 100 -4.56 8.88 -0.16
CA ASP A 100 -3.64 10.02 -0.17
C ASP A 100 -4.36 11.30 0.25
N TYR A 101 -5.58 11.52 -0.24
CA TYR A 101 -6.39 12.66 0.18
C TYR A 101 -6.75 12.61 1.67
N ALA A 102 -7.20 11.46 2.16
CA ALA A 102 -7.54 11.26 3.56
C ALA A 102 -6.34 11.53 4.50
N LEU A 103 -5.14 11.06 4.13
CA LEU A 103 -3.93 11.35 4.90
C LEU A 103 -3.58 12.85 4.93
N SER A 104 -3.82 13.58 3.83
CA SER A 104 -3.61 15.04 3.82
C SER A 104 -4.61 15.72 4.75
N LEU A 105 -5.86 15.28 4.75
CA LEU A 105 -6.91 15.83 5.61
C LEU A 105 -6.60 15.58 7.09
N LEU A 106 -6.16 14.38 7.43
CA LEU A 106 -5.72 14.05 8.80
C LEU A 106 -4.56 14.94 9.22
N ALA A 107 -3.53 15.09 8.39
CA ALA A 107 -2.37 15.95 8.70
C ALA A 107 -2.79 17.41 8.99
N VAL A 108 -3.73 17.96 8.22
CA VAL A 108 -4.28 19.30 8.46
C VAL A 108 -5.11 19.36 9.74
N SER A 109 -5.89 18.32 10.05
CA SER A 109 -6.72 18.27 11.25
C SER A 109 -5.92 18.16 12.54
N TYR A 110 -4.79 17.44 12.53
CA TYR A 110 -3.94 17.27 13.72
C TYR A 110 -3.09 18.51 14.04
N TRP A 111 -2.89 19.41 13.07
CA TRP A 111 -2.13 20.65 13.26
C TRP A 111 -3.02 21.89 13.51
N LYS A 112 -4.33 21.70 13.69
CA LYS A 112 -5.21 22.71 14.28
C LYS A 112 -5.27 22.53 15.79
#